data_AF-A0A0B7KIE7-F1
#
_entry.id   AF-A0A0B7KIE7-F1
#
_cell.length_a   1.000
_cell.length_b   1.000
_cell.length_c   1.000
_cell.angle_alpha   90.00
_cell.angle_beta   90.00
_cell.angle_gamma   90.00
#
_symmetry.space_group_name_H-M   'P 1'
#
loop_
_entity.id
_entity.type
_entity.pdbx_description
1 polymer ?
#
loop_
_entity_poly.entity_id
_entity_poly.type
_entity_poly.pdbx_seq_one_letter_code
_entity_poly.pdbx_strand_id
1 'polypeptide(L)'
;MGNSSTSSARDLLFLVPDEQLHLADNIVKTRGLPVGDRSLSYLSEFANQGFRYVFDDPIRRLMLVPLSWTGIKQEELTAIDSTGSVPLCATLTVPLPSFCAAYLRIIMQEETGSMVRVMAIADLSSVIAYSMFDMTYEGSYMSCPEDDMDEAGDILTDGEKEKRAEKEALEMENALNSIREWHLTPDTEWARDVLIRLVSGALQYELLPCKGQK
;
A
#
# COMPACT_ATOMS: atom_id res chain seq x y z
N MET A 1 10.90 31.91 29.14
CA MET A 1 10.31 32.08 27.80
C MET A 1 11.06 31.17 26.86
N GLY A 2 10.60 29.93 26.76
CA GLY A 2 11.10 28.96 25.79
C GLY A 2 10.08 28.85 24.68
N ASN A 3 10.55 28.86 23.44
CA ASN A 3 9.86 28.34 22.26
C ASN A 3 10.96 27.97 21.26
N SER A 4 11.64 26.85 21.52
CA SER A 4 12.43 26.16 20.51
C SER A 4 11.48 25.19 19.80
N SER A 5 11.06 25.56 18.60
CA SER A 5 10.29 24.71 17.70
C SER A 5 11.07 23.43 17.41
N THR A 6 10.65 22.32 17.99
CA THR A 6 11.12 20.99 17.61
C THR A 6 10.55 20.65 16.24
N SER A 7 11.27 21.03 15.20
CA SER A 7 11.11 20.43 13.87
C SER A 7 11.38 18.94 14.02
N SER A 8 10.32 18.12 14.06
CA SER A 8 10.40 16.67 13.93
C SER A 8 11.29 16.34 12.74
N ALA A 9 12.48 15.80 13.00
CA ALA A 9 13.42 15.40 11.96
C ALA A 9 12.79 14.22 11.21
N ARG A 10 12.53 14.39 9.90
CA ARG A 10 11.88 13.39 9.07
C ARG A 10 12.91 12.40 8.52
N ASP A 11 12.56 11.13 8.51
CA ASP A 11 13.30 10.09 7.79
C ASP A 11 13.30 10.37 6.28
N LEU A 12 14.38 9.99 5.61
CA LEU A 12 14.58 10.19 4.17
C LEU A 12 14.49 8.86 3.44
N LEU A 13 13.53 8.74 2.53
CA LEU A 13 13.33 7.59 1.65
C LEU A 13 13.61 8.01 0.21
N PHE A 14 14.48 7.26 -0.47
CA PHE A 14 14.80 7.45 -1.89
C PHE A 14 14.44 6.20 -2.68
N LEU A 15 13.58 6.39 -3.69
CA LEU A 15 13.36 5.38 -4.71
C LEU A 15 14.47 5.49 -5.75
N VAL A 16 15.19 4.39 -5.96
CA VAL A 16 16.38 4.34 -6.82
C VAL A 16 16.13 3.33 -7.93
N PRO A 17 16.32 3.68 -9.21
CA PRO A 17 16.28 2.69 -10.29
C PRO A 17 17.16 1.49 -9.98
N ASP A 18 16.69 0.28 -10.27
CA ASP A 18 17.30 -0.96 -9.77
C ASP A 18 18.76 -1.09 -10.20
N GLU A 19 19.07 -0.72 -11.44
CA GLU A 19 20.41 -0.72 -12.00
C GLU A 19 21.36 0.30 -11.34
N GLN A 20 20.81 1.31 -10.66
CA GLN A 20 21.57 2.36 -9.98
C GLN A 20 21.65 2.13 -8.47
N LEU A 21 20.94 1.15 -7.92
CA LEU A 21 20.86 0.93 -6.48
C LEU A 21 22.25 0.68 -5.86
N HIS A 22 23.07 -0.14 -6.51
CA HIS A 22 24.45 -0.39 -6.06
C HIS A 22 25.34 0.86 -6.13
N LEU A 23 25.12 1.75 -7.11
CA LEU A 23 25.84 3.02 -7.19
C LEU A 23 25.44 3.96 -6.05
N ALA A 24 24.14 4.03 -5.74
CA ALA A 24 23.64 4.81 -4.62
C ALA A 24 24.19 4.30 -3.27
N ASP A 25 24.21 2.98 -3.05
CA ASP A 25 24.84 2.37 -1.86
C ASP A 25 26.32 2.73 -1.74
N ASN A 26 27.07 2.65 -2.84
CA ASN A 26 28.49 3.01 -2.87
C ASN A 26 28.73 4.49 -2.52
N ILE A 27 27.90 5.41 -3.04
CA ILE A 27 28.00 6.84 -2.72
C ILE A 27 27.78 7.07 -1.22
N VAL A 28 26.76 6.45 -0.66
CA VAL A 28 26.42 6.60 0.75
C VAL A 28 27.51 6.04 1.66
N LYS A 29 28.04 4.85 1.35
CA LYS A 29 29.20 4.26 2.05
C LYS A 29 30.44 5.14 1.97
N THR A 30 30.72 5.72 0.81
CA THR A 30 31.87 6.63 0.61
C THR A 30 31.75 7.89 1.46
N ARG A 31 30.53 8.30 1.80
CA ARG A 31 30.26 9.42 2.73
C ARG A 31 30.32 9.04 4.21
N GLY A 32 30.66 7.80 4.54
CA GLY A 32 30.89 7.35 5.92
C GLY A 32 29.62 7.13 6.73
N LEU A 33 28.48 6.95 6.07
CA LEU A 33 27.19 6.72 6.72
C LEU A 33 27.12 5.26 7.25
N PRO A 34 26.92 5.06 8.57
CA PRO A 34 26.86 3.72 9.15
C PRO A 34 25.55 3.01 8.78
N VAL A 35 25.65 1.71 8.51
CA VAL A 35 24.48 0.85 8.28
C VAL A 35 23.67 0.74 9.58
N GLY A 36 22.36 1.00 9.50
CA GLY A 36 21.48 0.98 10.67
C GLY A 36 21.06 -0.42 11.12
N ASP A 37 20.75 -0.58 12.41
CA ASP A 37 20.27 -1.83 13.01
C ASP A 37 18.83 -2.24 12.58
N ARG A 38 18.58 -3.52 12.29
CA ARG A 38 17.34 -4.05 11.68
C ARG A 38 16.10 -3.96 12.59
N SER A 39 15.55 -2.78 12.80
CA SER A 39 14.13 -2.62 13.14
C SER A 39 13.32 -2.53 11.84
N LEU A 40 12.61 -3.60 11.50
CA LEU A 40 11.88 -3.80 10.25
C LEU A 40 10.84 -2.70 10.01
N SER A 41 10.72 -2.16 8.79
CA SER A 41 9.65 -1.21 8.44
C SER A 41 9.15 -1.28 6.98
N TYR A 42 9.96 -1.70 6.00
CA TYR A 42 9.55 -1.74 4.58
C TYR A 42 9.75 -3.09 3.90
N LEU A 43 8.84 -3.43 2.97
CA LEU A 43 8.83 -4.69 2.18
C LEU A 43 10.18 -5.03 1.52
N SER A 44 10.87 -4.03 0.96
CA SER A 44 12.16 -4.19 0.29
C SER A 44 13.30 -4.59 1.23
N GLU A 45 13.19 -4.30 2.52
CA GLU A 45 14.16 -4.73 3.53
C GLU A 45 14.01 -6.22 3.84
N PHE A 46 12.79 -6.76 3.82
CA PHE A 46 12.53 -8.20 4.04
C PHE A 46 13.07 -9.06 2.91
N ALA A 47 13.16 -8.51 1.71
CA ALA A 47 13.73 -9.17 0.55
C ALA A 47 15.24 -9.02 0.41
N ASN A 48 15.89 -8.29 1.34
CA ASN A 48 17.30 -7.89 1.26
C ASN A 48 17.64 -7.09 -0.01
N GLN A 49 16.69 -6.29 -0.49
CA GLN A 49 16.83 -5.53 -1.75
C GLN A 49 16.99 -4.03 -1.52
N GLY A 50 16.71 -3.51 -0.32
CA GLY A 50 16.98 -2.11 0.07
C GLY A 50 18.23 -1.93 0.95
N PHE A 51 18.74 -0.70 1.02
CA PHE A 51 19.84 -0.31 1.92
C PHE A 51 19.39 0.73 2.93
N ARG A 52 19.90 0.63 4.18
CA ARG A 52 19.55 1.53 5.28
C ARG A 52 20.77 2.08 6.00
N TYR A 53 20.74 3.37 6.26
CA TYR A 53 21.79 4.08 6.99
C TYR A 53 21.19 4.97 8.07
N VAL A 54 21.97 5.20 9.11
CA VAL A 54 21.61 6.08 10.22
C VAL A 54 22.56 7.26 10.26
N PHE A 55 22.04 8.47 10.46
CA PHE A 55 22.84 9.67 10.57
C PHE A 55 22.22 10.70 11.52
N ASP A 56 23.05 11.60 12.03
CA ASP A 56 22.70 12.68 12.98
C ASP A 56 22.22 12.28 14.38
N ASP A 57 22.14 13.29 15.26
CA ASP A 57 21.46 13.31 16.55
C ASP A 57 20.47 14.50 16.56
N PRO A 58 19.13 14.29 16.64
CA PRO A 58 18.44 13.01 16.81
C PRO A 58 18.64 12.08 15.62
N ILE A 59 18.67 10.77 15.89
CA ILE A 59 18.82 9.68 14.92
C ILE A 59 17.84 9.87 13.75
N ARG A 60 18.38 10.02 12.54
CA ARG A 60 17.63 10.04 11.27
C ARG A 60 17.97 8.82 10.43
N ARG A 61 17.00 8.35 9.66
CA ARG A 61 17.18 7.21 8.75
C ARG A 61 17.26 7.69 7.31
N LEU A 62 18.20 7.12 6.57
CA LEU A 62 18.28 7.19 5.11
C LEU A 62 17.99 5.79 4.56
N MET A 63 16.96 5.66 3.73
CA MET A 63 16.57 4.41 3.08
C MET A 63 16.70 4.56 1.56
N LEU A 64 17.43 3.63 0.95
CA LEU A 64 17.50 3.47 -0.49
C LEU A 64 16.68 2.23 -0.86
N VAL A 65 15.62 2.43 -1.64
CA VAL A 65 14.71 1.36 -2.03
C VAL A 65 14.70 1.24 -3.56
N PRO A 66 14.93 0.05 -4.13
CA PRO A 66 14.82 -0.17 -5.56
C PRO A 66 13.44 0.22 -6.09
N LEU A 67 13.40 0.83 -7.28
CA LEU A 67 12.17 1.28 -7.90
C LEU A 67 11.28 0.10 -8.30
N SER A 68 11.84 -1.04 -8.72
CA SER A 68 11.05 -2.26 -8.98
C SER A 68 10.25 -2.75 -7.78
N TRP A 69 10.73 -2.45 -6.57
CA TRP A 69 10.14 -2.93 -5.32
C TRP A 69 8.95 -2.12 -4.84
N THR A 70 8.74 -0.94 -5.39
CA THR A 70 7.44 -0.27 -5.24
C THR A 70 6.42 -0.86 -6.20
N GLY A 71 6.87 -1.64 -7.18
CA GLY A 71 6.09 -2.05 -8.34
C GLY A 71 5.61 -0.87 -9.18
N ILE A 72 6.03 0.37 -8.90
CA ILE A 72 5.49 1.57 -9.55
C ILE A 72 6.46 2.00 -10.64
N LYS A 73 5.97 2.03 -11.88
CA LYS A 73 6.72 2.51 -13.04
C LYS A 73 6.76 4.03 -13.06
N GLN A 74 7.76 4.60 -13.71
CA GLN A 74 7.89 6.05 -13.79
C GLN A 74 6.70 6.70 -14.51
N GLU A 75 6.17 6.06 -15.55
CA GLU A 75 4.96 6.52 -16.25
C GLU A 75 3.68 6.47 -15.39
N GLU A 76 3.71 5.78 -14.25
CA GLU A 76 2.58 5.68 -13.33
C GLU A 76 2.57 6.81 -12.27
N LEU A 77 3.60 7.65 -12.24
CA LEU A 77 3.72 8.77 -11.32
C LEU A 77 2.95 9.99 -11.84
N THR A 78 2.12 10.57 -10.99
CA THR A 78 1.38 11.80 -11.30
C THR A 78 1.95 12.97 -10.51
N ALA A 79 2.20 14.09 -11.18
CA ALA A 79 2.65 15.30 -10.49
C ALA A 79 1.48 15.97 -9.77
N ILE A 80 1.72 16.47 -8.55
CA ILE A 80 0.77 17.37 -7.89
C ILE A 80 1.05 18.79 -8.42
N ASP A 81 0.07 19.36 -9.12
CA ASP A 81 0.09 20.77 -9.48
C ASP A 81 0.05 21.62 -8.22
N SER A 82 1.20 22.13 -7.82
CA SER A 82 1.33 22.99 -6.64
C SER A 82 0.82 24.39 -7.00
N THR A 83 -0.46 24.64 -6.76
CA THR A 83 -1.08 25.95 -6.88
C THR A 83 -0.53 26.87 -5.78
N GLY A 84 0.48 27.67 -6.10
CA GLY A 84 0.81 28.89 -5.33
C GLY A 84 2.28 29.12 -4.97
N SER A 85 3.17 28.14 -5.12
CA SER A 85 4.61 28.36 -5.05
C SER A 85 5.32 27.23 -5.75
N VAL A 86 6.26 27.54 -6.65
CA VAL A 86 7.13 26.53 -7.27
C VAL A 86 7.83 25.78 -6.14
N PRO A 87 7.49 24.51 -5.86
CA PRO A 87 8.25 23.76 -4.89
C PRO A 87 9.62 23.50 -5.52
N LEU A 88 10.69 23.62 -4.73
CA LEU A 88 12.06 23.34 -5.18
C LEU A 88 12.24 21.91 -5.71
N CYS A 89 11.28 21.01 -5.48
CA CYS A 89 11.22 19.64 -5.97
C CYS A 89 9.77 19.29 -6.35
N ALA A 90 9.55 18.64 -7.48
CA ALA A 90 8.22 18.16 -7.85
C ALA A 90 7.76 17.06 -6.88
N THR A 91 6.59 17.24 -6.25
CA THR A 91 5.94 16.18 -5.47
C THR A 91 5.20 15.26 -6.42
N LEU A 92 5.61 13.99 -6.46
CA LEU A 92 4.98 12.94 -7.26
C LEU A 92 4.12 12.05 -6.36
N THR A 93 2.93 11.69 -6.82
CA THR A 93 2.04 10.73 -6.17
C THR A 93 1.79 9.54 -7.08
N VAL A 94 1.26 8.49 -6.49
CA VAL A 94 0.86 7.27 -7.19
C VAL A 94 -0.66 7.20 -7.14
N PRO A 95 -1.35 7.19 -8.29
CA PRO A 95 -2.77 6.91 -8.33
C PRO A 95 -3.07 5.55 -7.71
N LEU A 96 -4.19 5.44 -6.99
CA LEU A 96 -4.65 4.18 -6.40
C LEU A 96 -4.66 3.00 -7.39
N PRO A 97 -5.11 3.15 -8.66
CA PRO A 97 -5.06 2.06 -9.64
C PRO A 97 -3.63 1.55 -9.89
N SER A 98 -2.68 2.47 -10.05
CA SER A 98 -1.27 2.16 -10.26
C SER A 98 -0.66 1.47 -9.04
N PHE A 99 -1.01 1.93 -7.84
CA PHE A 99 -0.58 1.30 -6.58
C PHE A 99 -1.09 -0.15 -6.49
N CYS A 100 -2.36 -0.40 -6.76
CA CYS A 100 -2.92 -1.74 -6.71
C CYS A 100 -2.27 -2.67 -7.76
N ALA A 101 -2.06 -2.18 -8.99
CA ALA A 101 -1.38 -2.93 -10.05
C ALA A 101 0.08 -3.23 -9.71
N ALA A 102 0.76 -2.31 -9.02
CA ALA A 102 2.11 -2.49 -8.53
C ALA A 102 2.22 -3.59 -7.48
N TYR A 103 1.33 -3.59 -6.48
CA TYR A 103 1.30 -4.63 -5.44
C TYR A 103 0.94 -6.01 -6.00
N LEU A 104 0.02 -6.10 -6.96
CA LEU A 104 -0.26 -7.36 -7.65
C LEU A 104 0.98 -7.92 -8.35
N ARG A 105 1.82 -7.07 -8.96
CA ARG A 105 3.08 -7.52 -9.57
C ARG A 105 4.04 -8.08 -8.52
N ILE A 106 4.19 -7.40 -7.38
CA ILE A 106 5.01 -7.89 -6.27
C ILE A 106 4.51 -9.26 -5.80
N ILE A 107 3.21 -9.38 -5.50
CA ILE A 107 2.60 -10.63 -5.03
C ILE A 107 2.86 -11.77 -6.02
N MET A 108 2.72 -11.52 -7.32
CA MET A 108 2.86 -12.53 -8.37
C MET A 108 4.30 -12.90 -8.68
N GLN A 109 5.28 -12.04 -8.39
CA GLN A 109 6.70 -12.30 -8.60
C GLN A 109 7.37 -13.03 -7.44
N GLU A 110 6.71 -13.08 -6.29
CA GLU A 110 7.22 -13.71 -5.08
C GLU A 110 6.77 -15.17 -4.93
N GLU A 111 7.55 -15.95 -4.18
CA GLU A 111 7.26 -17.36 -3.88
C GLU A 111 6.12 -17.48 -2.86
N THR A 112 5.38 -18.59 -2.91
CA THR A 112 4.34 -18.92 -1.93
C THR A 112 4.95 -19.00 -0.51
N GLY A 113 4.32 -18.31 0.43
CA GLY A 113 4.75 -18.30 1.85
C GLY A 113 5.94 -17.40 2.15
N SER A 114 6.48 -16.68 1.16
CA SER A 114 7.47 -15.64 1.42
C SER A 114 6.85 -14.50 2.25
N MET A 115 7.61 -13.97 3.21
CA MET A 115 7.15 -12.87 4.07
C MET A 115 6.76 -11.64 3.24
N VAL A 116 7.50 -11.37 2.15
CA VAL A 116 7.21 -10.28 1.22
C VAL A 116 5.82 -10.43 0.61
N ARG A 117 5.48 -11.62 0.11
CA ARG A 117 4.16 -11.89 -0.46
C ARG A 117 3.05 -11.70 0.57
N VAL A 118 3.25 -12.22 1.80
CA VAL A 118 2.25 -12.09 2.88
C VAL A 118 2.01 -10.62 3.23
N MET A 119 3.07 -9.84 3.39
CA MET A 119 2.96 -8.42 3.69
C MET A 119 2.34 -7.63 2.53
N ALA A 120 2.73 -7.92 1.28
CA ALA A 120 2.15 -7.26 0.11
C ALA A 120 0.64 -7.57 -0.05
N ILE A 121 0.21 -8.80 0.26
CA ILE A 121 -1.22 -9.14 0.33
C ILE A 121 -1.92 -8.32 1.43
N ALA A 122 -1.32 -8.25 2.63
CA ALA A 122 -1.89 -7.49 3.74
C ALA A 122 -2.05 -6.01 3.37
N ASP A 123 -0.98 -5.36 2.89
CA ASP A 123 -0.98 -3.95 2.48
C ASP A 123 -2.00 -3.68 1.37
N LEU A 124 -2.06 -4.54 0.33
CA LEU A 124 -3.04 -4.40 -0.75
C LEU A 124 -4.48 -4.55 -0.22
N SER A 125 -4.73 -5.55 0.62
CA SER A 125 -6.05 -5.79 1.19
C SER A 125 -6.53 -4.63 2.06
N SER A 126 -5.63 -4.05 2.87
CA SER A 126 -5.92 -2.88 3.69
C SER A 126 -6.22 -1.67 2.82
N VAL A 127 -5.38 -1.38 1.82
CA VAL A 127 -5.61 -0.24 0.93
C VAL A 127 -6.94 -0.36 0.19
N ILE A 128 -7.28 -1.54 -0.32
CA ILE A 128 -8.59 -1.79 -0.94
C ILE A 128 -9.71 -1.55 0.06
N ALA A 129 -9.64 -2.13 1.25
CA ALA A 129 -10.66 -1.97 2.29
C ALA A 129 -10.91 -0.48 2.61
N TYR A 130 -9.86 0.26 2.98
CA TYR A 130 -9.98 1.67 3.38
C TYR A 130 -10.28 2.64 2.23
N SER A 131 -10.02 2.26 0.98
CA SER A 131 -10.29 3.14 -0.17
C SER A 131 -11.64 2.91 -0.82
N MET A 132 -12.19 1.70 -0.70
CA MET A 132 -13.41 1.30 -1.43
C MET A 132 -14.62 1.13 -0.53
N PHE A 133 -14.40 0.78 0.73
CA PHE A 133 -15.47 0.51 1.68
C PHE A 133 -15.48 1.59 2.74
N ASP A 134 -16.67 1.88 3.25
CA ASP A 134 -16.78 2.69 4.45
C ASP A 134 -16.12 1.91 5.60
N MET A 135 -15.08 2.47 6.22
CA MET A 135 -14.40 1.85 7.37
C MET A 135 -14.71 2.60 8.67
N THR A 136 -15.70 3.50 8.67
CA THR A 136 -16.11 4.22 9.90
C THR A 136 -16.67 3.29 10.98
N TYR A 137 -17.00 2.05 10.63
CA TYR A 137 -17.41 0.98 11.53
C TYR A 137 -16.29 -0.04 11.85
N GLU A 138 -15.02 0.31 11.60
CA GLU A 138 -13.87 -0.54 11.93
C GLU A 138 -13.83 -0.87 13.43
N GLY A 139 -14.08 -2.14 13.76
CA GLY A 139 -14.38 -2.63 15.11
C GLY A 139 -15.66 -3.46 15.20
N SER A 140 -16.58 -3.31 14.24
CA SER A 140 -17.84 -4.05 14.11
C SER A 140 -17.83 -5.13 13.01
N TYR A 141 -16.64 -5.50 12.53
CA TYR A 141 -16.47 -6.45 11.40
C TYR A 141 -16.45 -7.92 11.80
N MET A 142 -16.26 -8.23 13.07
CA MET A 142 -16.57 -9.56 13.56
C MET A 142 -18.05 -9.51 13.87
N SER A 143 -18.88 -10.20 13.08
CA SER A 143 -20.28 -10.45 13.41
C SER A 143 -20.33 -11.09 14.79
N CYS A 144 -20.37 -10.25 15.81
CA CYS A 144 -20.57 -10.64 17.17
C CYS A 144 -22.06 -10.98 17.29
N PRO A 145 -22.45 -11.86 18.21
CA PRO A 145 -23.87 -12.04 18.54
C PRO A 145 -24.58 -10.70 18.85
N GLU A 146 -23.80 -9.69 19.24
CA GLU A 146 -24.20 -8.31 19.53
C GLU A 146 -24.49 -7.48 18.26
N ASP A 147 -23.96 -7.82 17.09
CA ASP A 147 -24.26 -7.13 15.83
C ASP A 147 -25.61 -7.53 15.24
N ASP A 148 -26.16 -8.62 15.75
CA ASP A 148 -27.54 -9.04 15.56
C ASP A 148 -28.48 -8.35 16.55
N MET A 149 -28.00 -7.35 17.31
CA MET A 149 -28.79 -6.53 18.21
C MET A 149 -28.77 -5.05 17.81
N ASP A 150 -29.85 -4.33 18.10
CA ASP A 150 -29.93 -2.88 17.91
C ASP A 150 -29.25 -2.10 19.05
N GLU A 151 -29.25 -0.75 18.98
CA GLU A 151 -28.67 0.12 20.02
C GLU A 151 -29.33 -0.03 21.41
N ALA A 152 -30.50 -0.67 21.49
CA ALA A 152 -31.22 -1.00 22.72
C ALA A 152 -30.93 -2.43 23.23
N GLY A 153 -30.19 -3.25 22.46
CA GLY A 153 -29.86 -4.63 22.78
C GLY A 153 -30.95 -5.64 22.37
N ASP A 154 -31.90 -5.24 21.53
CA ASP A 154 -32.93 -6.13 20.96
C ASP A 154 -32.45 -6.77 19.67
N ILE A 155 -32.82 -8.02 19.40
CA ILE A 155 -32.41 -8.72 18.17
C ILE A 155 -32.94 -7.96 16.95
N LEU A 156 -32.05 -7.62 16.01
CA LEU A 156 -32.37 -7.00 14.73
C LEU A 156 -33.49 -7.77 14.03
N THR A 157 -34.48 -7.02 13.60
CA THR A 157 -35.56 -7.56 12.79
C THR A 157 -35.04 -8.04 11.44
N ASP A 158 -35.74 -9.00 10.81
CA ASP A 158 -35.38 -9.50 9.48
C ASP A 158 -35.23 -8.34 8.47
N GLY A 159 -36.03 -7.27 8.61
CA GLY A 159 -35.95 -6.08 7.76
C GLY A 159 -34.72 -5.19 8.01
N GLU A 160 -34.10 -5.21 9.19
CA GLU A 160 -32.85 -4.48 9.46
C GLU A 160 -31.64 -5.25 8.96
N LYS A 161 -31.67 -6.58 9.09
CA LYS A 161 -30.68 -7.47 8.48
C LYS A 161 -30.67 -7.34 6.95
N GLU A 162 -31.86 -7.29 6.34
CA GLU A 162 -32.02 -7.07 4.90
C GLU A 162 -31.45 -5.72 4.47
N LYS A 163 -31.77 -4.62 5.18
CA LYS A 163 -31.20 -3.29 4.90
C LYS A 163 -29.67 -3.24 5.02
N ARG A 164 -29.10 -3.95 5.99
CA ARG A 164 -27.64 -4.06 6.13
C ARG A 164 -27.03 -4.77 4.93
N ALA A 165 -27.60 -5.92 4.55
CA ALA A 165 -27.15 -6.68 3.38
C ALA A 165 -27.30 -5.87 2.07
N GLU A 166 -28.38 -5.11 1.92
CA GLU A 166 -28.56 -4.18 0.79
C GLU A 166 -27.49 -3.08 0.76
N LYS A 167 -27.16 -2.50 1.93
CA LYS A 167 -26.08 -1.49 2.05
C LYS A 167 -24.74 -2.08 1.64
N GLU A 168 -24.37 -3.24 2.16
CA GLU A 168 -23.11 -3.93 1.82
C GLU A 168 -23.04 -4.29 0.32
N ALA A 169 -24.14 -4.77 -0.26
CA ALA A 169 -24.22 -5.07 -1.68
C ALA A 169 -24.04 -3.80 -2.54
N LEU A 170 -24.61 -2.67 -2.12
CA LEU A 170 -24.46 -1.40 -2.81
C LEU A 170 -23.02 -0.85 -2.71
N GLU A 171 -22.38 -0.96 -1.54
CA GLU A 171 -20.97 -0.61 -1.37
C GLU A 171 -20.07 -1.44 -2.28
N MET A 172 -20.31 -2.76 -2.32
CA MET A 172 -19.62 -3.67 -3.23
C MET A 172 -19.81 -3.28 -4.70
N GLU A 173 -21.05 -3.02 -5.13
CA GLU A 173 -21.33 -2.60 -6.50
C GLU A 173 -20.63 -1.29 -6.87
N ASN A 174 -20.64 -0.31 -5.97
CA ASN A 174 -19.95 0.96 -6.16
C ASN A 174 -18.44 0.78 -6.27
N ALA A 175 -17.83 -0.05 -5.43
CA ALA A 175 -16.41 -0.38 -5.50
C ALA A 175 -16.05 -1.02 -6.85
N LEU A 176 -16.85 -1.98 -7.32
CA LEU A 176 -16.64 -2.63 -8.61
C LEU A 176 -16.80 -1.66 -9.79
N ASN A 177 -17.77 -0.76 -9.74
CA ASN A 177 -17.97 0.27 -10.76
C ASN A 177 -16.80 1.26 -10.79
N SER A 178 -16.32 1.71 -9.62
CA SER A 178 -15.12 2.54 -9.49
C SER A 178 -13.91 1.89 -10.16
N ILE A 179 -13.65 0.61 -9.89
CA ILE A 179 -12.53 -0.13 -10.50
C ILE A 179 -12.67 -0.25 -12.02
N ARG A 180 -13.89 -0.42 -12.54
CA ARG A 180 -14.14 -0.46 -13.99
C ARG A 180 -13.80 0.85 -14.69
N GLU A 181 -13.98 1.97 -14.01
CA GLU A 181 -13.72 3.32 -14.51
C GLU A 181 -12.25 3.77 -14.33
N TRP A 182 -11.42 2.94 -13.69
CA TRP A 182 -10.02 3.25 -13.50
C TRP A 182 -9.25 3.35 -14.82
N HIS A 183 -8.51 4.45 -14.92
CA HIS A 183 -7.59 4.71 -16.01
C HIS A 183 -6.26 4.02 -15.69
N LEU A 184 -6.05 2.87 -16.33
CA LEU A 184 -4.82 2.09 -16.25
C LEU A 184 -4.06 2.23 -17.57
N THR A 185 -2.76 1.98 -17.49
CA THR A 185 -1.91 1.90 -18.68
C THR A 185 -2.14 0.55 -19.38
N PRO A 186 -1.85 0.44 -20.70
CA PRO A 186 -2.11 -0.81 -21.44
C PRO A 186 -1.45 -2.06 -20.84
N ASP A 187 -0.31 -1.89 -20.19
CA ASP A 187 0.47 -2.93 -19.52
C ASP A 187 -0.03 -3.28 -18.10
N THR A 188 -0.89 -2.45 -17.51
CA THR A 188 -1.53 -2.69 -16.20
C THR A 188 -3.02 -3.00 -16.31
N GLU A 189 -3.59 -2.98 -17.51
CA GLU A 189 -5.01 -3.26 -17.74
C GLU A 189 -5.47 -4.63 -17.21
N TRP A 190 -4.59 -5.63 -17.25
CA TRP A 190 -4.85 -6.97 -16.68
C TRP A 190 -5.16 -6.93 -15.17
N ALA A 191 -4.64 -5.92 -14.45
CA ALA A 191 -4.86 -5.78 -13.02
C ALA A 191 -6.33 -5.47 -12.71
N ARG A 192 -7.06 -4.81 -13.62
CA ARG A 192 -8.48 -4.48 -13.43
C ARG A 192 -9.30 -5.75 -13.19
N ASP A 193 -9.16 -6.73 -14.07
CA ASP A 193 -9.94 -7.98 -13.98
C ASP A 193 -9.58 -8.78 -12.72
N VAL A 194 -8.32 -8.77 -12.34
CA VAL A 194 -7.85 -9.42 -11.10
C VAL A 194 -8.46 -8.73 -9.88
N LEU A 195 -8.41 -7.40 -9.82
CA LEU A 195 -8.96 -6.62 -8.70
C LEU A 195 -10.48 -6.75 -8.60
N ILE A 196 -11.21 -6.75 -9.71
CA ILE A 196 -12.65 -7.00 -9.72
C ILE A 196 -12.96 -8.35 -9.06
N ARG A 197 -12.20 -9.40 -9.39
CA ARG A 197 -12.40 -10.73 -8.80
C ARG A 197 -11.99 -10.81 -7.33
N LEU A 198 -10.95 -10.10 -6.92
CA LEU A 198 -10.53 -10.02 -5.52
C LEU A 198 -11.59 -9.30 -4.67
N VAL A 199 -12.03 -8.12 -5.12
CA VAL A 199 -13.01 -7.29 -4.41
C VAL A 199 -14.37 -8.00 -4.34
N SER A 200 -14.80 -8.66 -5.41
CA SER A 200 -16.04 -9.43 -5.40
C SER A 200 -15.97 -10.74 -4.61
N GLY A 201 -14.81 -11.08 -4.03
CA GLY A 201 -14.58 -12.36 -3.34
C GLY A 201 -14.54 -13.60 -4.26
N ALA A 202 -14.55 -13.42 -5.59
CA ALA A 202 -14.48 -14.51 -6.56
C ALA A 202 -13.07 -15.11 -6.70
N LEU A 203 -12.06 -14.42 -6.17
CA LEU A 203 -10.68 -14.86 -6.10
C LEU A 203 -10.13 -14.54 -4.71
N GLN A 204 -9.43 -15.50 -4.10
CA GLN A 204 -8.70 -15.29 -2.86
C GLN A 204 -7.27 -14.82 -3.16
N TYR A 205 -6.71 -13.95 -2.32
CA TYR A 205 -5.36 -13.40 -2.50
C TYR A 205 -4.28 -14.50 -2.51
N GLU A 206 -4.47 -15.55 -1.72
CA GLU A 206 -3.56 -16.70 -1.61
C GLU A 206 -3.45 -17.48 -2.91
N LEU A 207 -4.52 -17.46 -3.74
CA LEU A 207 -4.64 -18.15 -5.01
C LEU A 207 -4.11 -17.35 -6.20
N LEU A 208 -3.61 -16.12 -5.97
CA LEU A 208 -2.92 -15.37 -7.01
C LEU A 208 -1.70 -16.17 -7.52
N PRO A 209 -1.35 -16.09 -8.82
CA PRO A 209 -0.17 -16.77 -9.33
C PRO A 209 1.08 -16.42 -8.51
N CYS A 210 2.02 -17.36 -8.39
CA CYS A 210 3.28 -17.13 -7.70
C CYS A 210 4.45 -17.60 -8.56
N LYS A 211 5.65 -17.08 -8.26
CA LYS A 211 6.86 -17.61 -8.88
C LYS A 211 7.13 -19.02 -8.35
N GLY A 212 7.29 -19.97 -9.28
CA GLY A 212 7.58 -21.37 -8.96
C GLY A 212 6.40 -22.33 -9.06
N GLN A 213 5.16 -21.84 -9.24
CA GLN A 213 4.05 -22.67 -9.69
C GLN A 213 4.14 -22.88 -11.21
N LYS A 214 4.42 -24.11 -11.63
CA LYS A 214 4.25 -24.58 -13.02
C LYS A 214 2.91 -25.30 -13.16
#